data_AF-A0A9E3K944-F1
#
_entry.id   AF-A0A9E3K944-F1
#
_cell.length_a   1.000
_cell.length_b   1.000
_cell.length_c   1.000
_cell.angle_alpha   90.00
_cell.angle_beta   90.00
_cell.angle_gamma   90.00
#
_symmetry.space_group_name_H-M   'P 1'
#
loop_
_entity.id
_entity.type
_entity.pdbx_description
1 polymer ?
#
loop_
_entity_poly.entity_id
_entity_poly.type
_entity_poly.pdbx_seq_one_letter_code
_entity_poly.pdbx_strand_id
1 'polypeptide(L)'
;MIHFRHGAGDRAPSSERRLKAFDLIVVPGEKDVERAIKRHHVDPSRVRVGGYVKLDYLRHHARVGARLFDNDRPTILYNPHFDHALSSMDVARTVVETIRTDGRYNLVFAPHIRVAEDMTAHDRASWYAMAEPGHVIVDLESDRLIDMSYVHMADIYLGDM
;
A
#
# COMPACT_ATOMS: atom_id res chain seq x y z
N MET A 1 -11.03 -17.78 19.54
CA MET A 1 -10.18 -16.76 18.90
C MET A 1 -10.75 -16.38 17.54
N ILE A 2 -10.85 -15.07 17.25
CA ILE A 2 -11.42 -14.53 16.00
C ILE A 2 -10.29 -13.96 15.14
N HIS A 3 -10.32 -14.19 13.83
CA HIS A 3 -9.38 -13.65 12.86
C HIS A 3 -10.04 -12.66 11.92
N PHE A 4 -9.45 -11.47 11.78
CA PHE A 4 -9.71 -10.56 10.67
C PHE A 4 -8.52 -10.56 9.72
N ARG A 5 -8.81 -10.61 8.43
CA ARG A 5 -7.79 -10.51 7.38
C ARG A 5 -7.10 -9.16 7.42
N HIS A 6 -5.78 -9.16 7.21
CA HIS A 6 -4.97 -7.93 7.19
C HIS A 6 -5.06 -7.17 5.86
N GLY A 7 -5.53 -7.81 4.79
CA GLY A 7 -5.64 -7.23 3.45
C GLY A 7 -6.53 -8.04 2.51
N ALA A 8 -6.95 -7.40 1.42
CA ALA A 8 -7.73 -7.98 0.32
C ALA A 8 -6.84 -8.38 -0.88
N GLY A 9 -5.54 -8.59 -0.66
CA GLY A 9 -4.59 -8.93 -1.71
C GLY A 9 -4.74 -10.37 -2.24
N ASP A 10 -4.29 -10.55 -3.49
CA ASP A 10 -4.40 -11.80 -4.22
C ASP A 10 -3.24 -12.78 -3.97
N ARG A 11 -2.17 -12.30 -3.33
CA ARG A 11 -1.10 -13.19 -2.85
C ARG A 11 -1.70 -14.22 -1.90
N ALA A 12 -1.27 -15.47 -2.04
CA ALA A 12 -1.65 -16.59 -1.17
C ALA A 12 -0.47 -16.96 -0.26
N PRO A 13 -0.18 -16.17 0.79
CA PRO A 13 0.96 -16.42 1.65
C PRO A 13 0.78 -17.72 2.42
N SER A 14 1.89 -18.39 2.71
CA SER A 14 1.91 -19.64 3.49
C SER A 14 1.26 -19.50 4.87
N SER A 15 1.23 -18.27 5.42
CA SER A 15 0.57 -17.93 6.68
C SER A 15 -0.94 -18.19 6.68
N GLU A 16 -1.60 -18.19 5.52
CA GLU A 16 -3.04 -18.50 5.41
C GLU A 16 -3.38 -19.92 5.88
N ARG A 17 -2.42 -20.85 5.91
CA ARG A 17 -2.63 -22.18 6.51
C ARG A 17 -3.05 -22.12 7.99
N ARG A 18 -2.67 -21.05 8.69
CA ARG A 18 -3.00 -20.83 10.11
C ARG A 18 -4.46 -20.45 10.33
N LEU A 19 -5.23 -20.15 9.28
CA LEU A 19 -6.65 -19.81 9.40
C LEU A 19 -7.45 -20.89 10.14
N LYS A 20 -7.08 -22.18 9.99
CA LYS A 20 -7.75 -23.29 10.70
C LYS A 20 -7.68 -23.21 12.23
N ALA A 21 -6.75 -22.45 12.79
CA ALA A 21 -6.58 -22.29 14.23
C ALA A 21 -7.62 -21.35 14.85
N PHE A 22 -8.45 -20.67 14.06
CA PHE A 22 -9.38 -19.65 14.53
C PHE A 22 -10.83 -20.13 14.48
N ASP A 23 -11.59 -19.84 15.53
CA ASP A 23 -13.00 -20.25 15.68
C ASP A 23 -13.95 -19.51 14.74
N LEU A 24 -13.59 -18.28 14.40
CA LEU A 24 -14.29 -17.45 13.42
C LEU A 24 -13.26 -16.70 12.59
N ILE A 25 -13.46 -16.71 11.28
CA ILE A 25 -12.63 -16.04 10.28
C ILE A 25 -13.54 -15.07 9.52
N VAL A 26 -13.24 -13.78 9.64
CA VAL A 26 -13.95 -12.72 8.93
C VAL A 26 -13.11 -12.27 7.75
N VAL A 27 -13.69 -12.35 6.55
CA VAL A 27 -13.01 -12.04 5.29
C VAL A 27 -13.63 -10.83 4.58
N PRO A 28 -12.86 -10.10 3.74
CA PRO A 28 -13.33 -8.92 3.02
C PRO A 28 -14.47 -9.18 2.04
N GLY A 29 -14.51 -10.36 1.40
CA GLY A 29 -15.51 -10.66 0.37
C GLY A 29 -15.54 -12.13 -0.03
N GLU A 30 -16.47 -12.47 -0.93
CA GLU A 30 -16.77 -13.84 -1.33
C GLU A 30 -15.58 -14.60 -1.93
N LYS A 31 -14.71 -13.91 -2.67
CA LYS A 31 -13.47 -14.49 -3.21
C LYS A 31 -12.58 -15.10 -2.11
N ASP A 32 -12.53 -14.46 -0.95
CA ASP A 32 -11.74 -14.94 0.18
C ASP A 32 -12.41 -16.09 0.94
N VAL A 33 -13.75 -16.16 0.93
CA VAL A 33 -14.51 -17.32 1.41
C VAL A 33 -14.13 -18.53 0.57
N GLU A 34 -14.24 -18.40 -0.75
CA GLU A 34 -13.88 -19.44 -1.70
C GLU A 34 -12.44 -19.91 -1.50
N ARG A 35 -11.50 -18.97 -1.37
CA ARG A 35 -10.08 -19.28 -1.12
C ARG A 35 -9.88 -20.03 0.19
N ALA A 36 -10.50 -19.59 1.29
CA ALA A 36 -10.38 -20.24 2.60
C ALA A 36 -10.89 -21.70 2.56
N ILE A 37 -12.00 -21.94 1.88
CA ILE A 37 -12.61 -23.27 1.78
C ILE A 37 -11.83 -24.15 0.79
N LYS A 38 -11.67 -23.71 -0.45
CA LYS A 38 -11.12 -24.54 -1.54
C LYS A 38 -9.62 -24.79 -1.41
N ARG A 39 -8.86 -23.76 -1.02
CA ARG A 39 -7.39 -23.85 -0.96
C ARG A 39 -6.88 -24.26 0.40
N HIS A 40 -7.52 -23.79 1.46
CA HIS A 40 -7.07 -24.02 2.82
C HIS A 40 -7.92 -25.02 3.57
N HIS A 41 -9.03 -25.52 3.03
CA HIS A 41 -9.91 -26.51 3.69
C HIS A 41 -10.36 -26.05 5.08
N VAL A 42 -10.72 -24.78 5.19
CA VAL A 42 -11.39 -24.24 6.38
C VAL A 42 -12.85 -24.67 6.37
N ASP A 43 -13.39 -25.05 7.53
CA ASP A 43 -14.82 -25.34 7.69
C ASP A 43 -15.67 -24.09 7.32
N PRO A 44 -16.56 -24.19 6.32
CA PRO A 44 -17.44 -23.08 5.92
C PRO A 44 -18.23 -22.48 7.08
N SER A 45 -18.58 -23.28 8.09
CA SER A 45 -19.32 -22.82 9.27
C SER A 45 -18.55 -21.75 10.07
N ARG A 46 -17.22 -21.67 9.90
CA ARG A 46 -16.31 -20.76 10.60
C ARG A 46 -15.94 -19.51 9.79
N VAL A 47 -16.41 -19.36 8.56
CA VAL A 47 -16.05 -18.22 7.67
C VAL A 47 -17.25 -17.30 7.46
N ARG A 48 -17.05 -15.98 7.60
CA ARG A 48 -18.08 -14.96 7.35
C ARG A 48 -17.51 -13.82 6.51
N VAL A 49 -18.32 -13.29 5.59
CA VAL A 49 -18.02 -12.01 4.94
C VAL A 49 -18.41 -10.89 5.89
N GLY A 50 -17.45 -10.03 6.23
CA GLY A 50 -17.67 -8.87 7.09
C GLY A 50 -17.22 -7.55 6.47
N GLY A 51 -16.81 -7.56 5.20
CA GLY A 51 -16.16 -6.41 4.58
C GLY A 51 -14.75 -6.18 5.10
N TYR A 52 -14.12 -5.11 4.61
CA TYR A 52 -12.78 -4.73 5.05
C TYR A 52 -12.89 -3.66 6.14
N VAL A 53 -12.86 -4.09 7.41
CA VAL A 53 -13.08 -3.24 8.61
C VAL A 53 -12.22 -1.97 8.61
N LYS A 54 -11.01 -2.04 8.04
CA LYS A 54 -10.15 -0.86 7.90
C LYS A 54 -10.81 0.26 7.09
N LEU A 55 -11.61 -0.06 6.06
CA LEU A 55 -12.32 0.96 5.28
C LEU A 55 -13.40 1.66 6.11
N ASP A 56 -14.07 0.96 7.01
CA ASP A 56 -15.04 1.60 7.90
C ASP A 56 -14.34 2.55 8.87
N TYR A 57 -13.19 2.16 9.43
CA TYR A 57 -12.35 3.07 10.20
C TYR A 57 -11.95 4.31 9.37
N LEU A 58 -11.43 4.10 8.15
CA LEU A 58 -11.00 5.20 7.29
C LEU A 58 -12.16 6.13 6.90
N ARG A 59 -13.39 5.62 6.70
CA ARG A 59 -14.55 6.47 6.43
C ARG A 59 -14.83 7.50 7.54
N HIS A 60 -14.51 7.18 8.79
CA HIS A 60 -14.71 8.07 9.93
C HIS A 60 -13.47 8.90 10.30
N HIS A 61 -12.29 8.51 9.83
CA HIS A 61 -11.01 9.10 10.24
C HIS A 61 -10.17 9.65 9.08
N ALA A 62 -10.62 9.53 7.83
CA ALA A 62 -9.93 10.08 6.69
C ALA A 62 -9.80 11.61 6.83
N ARG A 63 -8.60 12.11 6.59
CA ARG A 63 -8.30 13.55 6.52
C ARG A 63 -8.81 14.13 5.20
N VAL A 64 -10.13 14.14 5.02
CA VAL A 64 -10.77 14.66 3.80
C VAL A 64 -10.41 16.14 3.63
N GLY A 65 -9.85 16.51 2.48
CA GLY A 65 -9.53 17.90 2.12
C GLY A 65 -8.10 18.36 2.41
N ALA A 66 -7.23 17.53 2.97
CA ALA A 66 -5.81 17.86 3.08
C ALA A 66 -5.14 17.78 1.69
N ARG A 67 -4.47 18.87 1.27
CA ARG A 67 -3.70 18.91 0.03
C ARG A 67 -2.23 18.60 0.32
N LEU A 68 -1.62 17.76 -0.51
CA LEU A 68 -0.18 17.50 -0.47
C LEU A 68 0.63 18.61 -1.15
N PHE A 69 0.03 19.26 -2.15
CA PHE A 69 0.65 20.29 -2.98
C PHE A 69 -0.28 21.50 -3.10
N ASP A 70 0.30 22.69 -3.14
CA ASP A 70 -0.39 23.97 -3.32
C ASP A 70 -0.55 24.31 -4.82
N ASN A 71 -1.02 23.34 -5.60
CA ASN A 71 -1.32 23.49 -7.03
C ASN A 71 -2.38 22.46 -7.45
N ASP A 72 -2.96 22.64 -8.64
CA ASP A 72 -4.09 21.82 -9.12
C ASP A 72 -3.67 20.63 -10.00
N ARG A 73 -2.38 20.25 -10.03
CA ARG A 73 -1.96 19.05 -10.77
C ARG A 73 -2.43 17.78 -10.05
N PRO A 74 -2.94 16.77 -10.79
CA PRO A 74 -3.26 15.48 -10.21
C PRO A 74 -2.01 14.83 -9.58
N THR A 75 -2.18 14.21 -8.42
CA THR A 75 -1.09 13.61 -7.64
C THR A 75 -1.03 12.11 -7.87
N ILE A 76 0.15 11.63 -8.28
CA ILE A 76 0.49 10.21 -8.35
C ILE A 76 1.14 9.79 -7.02
N LEU A 77 0.62 8.76 -6.38
CA LEU A 77 1.33 7.99 -5.35
C LEU A 77 2.05 6.82 -6.02
N TYR A 78 3.38 6.84 -6.04
CA TYR A 78 4.19 5.72 -6.48
C TYR A 78 4.68 4.90 -5.26
N ASN A 79 4.13 3.70 -5.09
CA ASN A 79 4.37 2.83 -3.94
C ASN A 79 4.89 1.44 -4.37
N PRO A 80 6.18 1.31 -4.75
CA PRO A 80 6.74 0.03 -5.11
C PRO A 80 6.89 -0.92 -3.92
N HIS A 81 6.73 -2.22 -4.18
CA HIS A 81 6.78 -3.30 -3.19
C HIS A 81 8.22 -3.55 -2.71
N PHE A 82 8.38 -4.17 -1.53
CA PHE A 82 9.69 -4.43 -0.92
C PHE A 82 10.37 -5.73 -1.41
N ASP A 83 9.58 -6.67 -1.90
CA ASP A 83 10.08 -7.94 -2.43
C ASP A 83 10.70 -7.71 -3.81
N HIS A 84 12.03 -7.84 -3.92
CA HIS A 84 12.77 -7.53 -5.15
C HIS A 84 12.25 -8.25 -6.40
N ALA A 85 11.73 -9.49 -6.26
CA ALA A 85 11.21 -10.24 -7.40
C ALA A 85 9.90 -9.69 -7.99
N LEU A 86 9.26 -8.81 -7.23
CA LEU A 86 7.91 -8.27 -7.42
C LEU A 86 7.91 -6.74 -7.57
N SER A 87 9.04 -6.14 -7.19
CA SER A 87 9.21 -4.70 -7.07
C SER A 87 9.60 -4.05 -8.38
N SER A 88 9.10 -2.85 -8.59
CA SER A 88 9.53 -1.90 -9.61
C SER A 88 10.65 -0.97 -9.13
N MET A 89 11.27 -1.25 -7.98
CA MET A 89 12.36 -0.44 -7.41
C MET A 89 13.57 -0.28 -8.36
N ASP A 90 13.89 -1.29 -9.16
CA ASP A 90 15.02 -1.24 -10.10
C ASP A 90 14.85 -0.16 -11.18
N VAL A 91 13.60 0.21 -11.51
CA VAL A 91 13.27 1.26 -12.48
C VAL A 91 12.75 2.53 -11.81
N ALA A 92 12.64 2.55 -10.48
CA ALA A 92 11.93 3.60 -9.76
C ALA A 92 12.52 5.00 -9.98
N ARG A 93 13.85 5.13 -10.09
CA ARG A 93 14.48 6.43 -10.39
C ARG A 93 14.09 6.95 -11.76
N THR A 94 14.06 6.08 -12.77
CA THR A 94 13.63 6.45 -14.12
C THR A 94 12.16 6.86 -14.14
N VAL A 95 11.29 6.16 -13.39
CA VAL A 95 9.88 6.52 -13.26
C VAL A 95 9.72 7.90 -12.61
N VAL A 96 10.40 8.14 -11.49
CA VAL A 96 10.38 9.44 -10.79
C VAL A 96 10.86 10.57 -11.72
N GLU A 97 11.98 10.36 -12.41
CA GLU A 97 12.54 11.35 -13.33
C GLU A 97 11.60 11.64 -14.51
N THR A 98 10.97 10.60 -15.06
CA THR A 98 10.05 10.72 -16.19
C THR A 98 8.82 11.53 -15.81
N ILE A 99 8.20 11.22 -14.66
CA ILE A 99 7.03 11.95 -14.17
C ILE A 99 7.40 13.40 -13.83
N ARG A 100 8.54 13.61 -13.16
CA ARG A 100 9.06 14.94 -12.85
C ARG A 100 9.30 15.77 -14.12
N THR A 101 9.92 15.18 -15.14
CA THR A 101 10.22 15.89 -16.39
C THR A 101 8.96 16.19 -17.21
N ASP A 102 7.98 15.27 -17.22
CA ASP A 102 6.70 15.46 -17.89
C ASP A 102 5.89 16.62 -17.28
N GLY A 103 5.94 16.78 -15.96
CA GLY A 103 5.46 17.96 -15.24
C GLY A 103 3.93 18.10 -15.14
N ARG A 104 3.14 17.24 -15.80
CA ARG A 104 1.67 17.25 -15.75
C ARG A 104 1.10 16.80 -14.41
N TYR A 105 1.88 16.06 -13.62
CA TYR A 105 1.45 15.46 -12.35
C TYR A 105 2.33 15.94 -11.20
N ASN A 106 1.78 16.00 -9.99
CA ASN A 106 2.60 15.94 -8.79
C ASN A 106 2.94 14.48 -8.50
N LEU A 107 4.03 14.23 -7.78
CA LEU A 107 4.48 12.90 -7.43
C LEU A 107 4.77 12.78 -5.94
N VAL A 108 4.25 11.71 -5.32
CA VAL A 108 4.74 11.19 -4.04
C VAL A 108 5.43 9.87 -4.31
N PHE A 109 6.74 9.83 -4.19
CA PHE A 109 7.49 8.58 -4.09
C PHE A 109 7.50 8.14 -2.63
N ALA A 110 6.72 7.10 -2.34
CA ALA A 110 6.53 6.55 -1.01
C ALA A 110 6.53 5.03 -1.12
N PRO A 111 7.70 4.37 -1.24
CA PRO A 111 7.80 2.92 -1.36
C PRO A 111 7.28 2.22 -0.11
N HIS A 112 7.04 0.91 -0.21
CA HIS A 112 6.68 0.11 0.98
C HIS A 112 7.74 0.33 2.07
N ILE A 113 7.34 0.55 3.33
CA ILE A 113 8.24 0.95 4.43
C ILE A 113 9.50 0.08 4.57
N ARG A 114 9.35 -1.22 4.28
CA ARG A 114 10.46 -2.19 4.30
C ARG A 114 11.56 -1.96 3.26
N VAL A 115 11.29 -1.22 2.19
CA VAL A 115 12.29 -0.83 1.19
C VAL A 115 13.42 0.00 1.82
N ALA A 116 13.09 0.82 2.82
CA ALA A 116 14.06 1.69 3.48
C ALA A 116 14.79 1.02 4.67
N GLU A 117 14.42 -0.22 5.05
CA GLU A 117 15.03 -0.96 6.18
C GLU A 117 16.53 -1.19 5.94
N ASP A 118 16.90 -1.55 4.70
CA ASP A 118 18.28 -1.90 4.34
C ASP A 118 19.05 -0.73 3.68
N MET A 119 18.43 0.44 3.55
CA MET A 119 19.05 1.61 2.92
C MET A 119 20.08 2.27 3.85
N THR A 120 21.28 2.51 3.34
CA THR A 120 22.27 3.34 4.03
C THR A 120 21.83 4.81 4.09
N ALA A 121 22.48 5.62 4.93
CA ALA A 121 22.26 7.05 4.94
C ALA A 121 22.56 7.70 3.58
N HIS A 122 23.53 7.16 2.83
CA HIS A 122 23.86 7.61 1.48
C HIS A 122 22.72 7.29 0.50
N ASP A 123 22.17 6.07 0.56
CA ASP A 123 21.04 5.68 -0.29
C ASP A 123 19.82 6.56 -0.03
N ARG A 124 19.48 6.79 1.26
CA ARG A 124 18.38 7.68 1.64
C ARG A 124 18.61 9.11 1.14
N ALA A 125 19.80 9.67 1.34
CA ALA A 125 20.14 11.00 0.86
C ALA A 125 20.01 11.12 -0.66
N SER A 126 20.41 10.09 -1.41
CA SER A 126 20.30 10.06 -2.87
C SER A 126 18.85 9.99 -3.38
N TRP A 127 17.92 9.47 -2.56
CA TRP A 127 16.49 9.51 -2.86
C TRP A 127 15.90 10.86 -2.49
N TYR A 128 16.20 11.39 -1.30
CA TYR A 128 15.74 12.73 -0.89
C TYR A 128 16.22 13.83 -1.83
N ALA A 129 17.39 13.67 -2.46
CA ALA A 129 17.88 14.59 -3.50
C ALA A 129 16.99 14.65 -4.76
N MET A 130 16.11 13.66 -4.98
CA MET A 130 15.13 13.69 -6.08
C MET A 130 13.85 14.47 -5.73
N ALA A 131 13.66 14.84 -4.46
CA ALA A 131 12.52 15.65 -4.04
C ALA A 131 12.61 17.06 -4.63
N GLU A 132 11.45 17.64 -4.94
CA GLU A 132 11.32 18.96 -5.53
C GLU A 132 10.14 19.68 -4.85
N PRO A 133 10.39 20.76 -4.09
CA PRO A 133 9.34 21.50 -3.40
C PRO A 133 8.20 21.91 -4.34
N GLY A 134 6.97 21.54 -4.00
CA GLY A 134 5.79 21.85 -4.82
C GLY A 134 5.54 20.90 -6.00
N HIS A 135 6.35 19.86 -6.18
CA HIS A 135 6.24 18.94 -7.32
C HIS A 135 6.47 17.47 -6.98
N VAL A 136 7.55 17.15 -6.26
CA VAL A 136 7.93 15.78 -5.92
C VAL A 136 8.20 15.67 -4.41
N ILE A 137 7.42 14.84 -3.73
CA ILE A 137 7.67 14.41 -2.35
C ILE A 137 8.36 13.05 -2.40
N VAL A 138 9.41 12.89 -1.62
CA VAL A 138 10.05 11.60 -1.34
C VAL A 138 9.90 11.31 0.14
N ASP A 139 9.28 10.19 0.48
CA ASP A 139 9.07 9.76 1.86
C ASP A 139 9.53 8.32 2.03
N LEU A 140 10.47 8.10 2.95
CA LEU A 140 11.07 6.80 3.23
C LEU A 140 10.87 6.36 4.68
N GLU A 141 10.24 7.19 5.53
CA GLU A 141 10.25 6.94 6.97
C GLU A 141 9.03 7.42 7.76
N SER A 142 8.16 8.27 7.19
CA SER A 142 7.05 8.81 7.97
C SER A 142 5.92 7.79 8.17
N ASP A 143 5.10 8.00 9.21
CA ASP A 143 3.89 7.20 9.46
C ASP A 143 2.88 7.26 8.30
N ARG A 144 3.00 8.24 7.40
CA ARG A 144 2.13 8.39 6.22
C ARG A 144 2.28 7.23 5.23
N LEU A 145 3.37 6.47 5.33
CA LEU A 145 3.60 5.25 4.57
C LEU A 145 2.62 4.12 4.93
N ILE A 146 1.99 4.17 6.12
CA ILE A 146 1.14 3.09 6.64
C ILE A 146 -0.23 3.55 7.15
N ASP A 147 -0.45 4.85 7.35
CA ASP A 147 -1.70 5.40 7.88
C ASP A 147 -2.76 5.73 6.81
N MET A 148 -2.51 5.36 5.54
CA MET A 148 -3.35 5.64 4.36
C MET A 148 -3.41 7.10 3.93
N SER A 149 -2.63 8.02 4.55
CA SER A 149 -2.61 9.44 4.20
C SER A 149 -2.36 9.67 2.71
N TYR A 150 -1.32 9.06 2.14
CA TYR A 150 -1.03 9.26 0.72
C TYR A 150 -2.08 8.65 -0.20
N VAL A 151 -2.63 7.48 0.16
CA VAL A 151 -3.71 6.84 -0.63
C VAL A 151 -4.96 7.71 -0.66
N HIS A 152 -5.27 8.40 0.44
CA HIS A 152 -6.42 9.30 0.51
C HIS A 152 -6.23 10.63 -0.23
N MET A 153 -4.99 11.11 -0.35
CA MET A 153 -4.67 12.41 -0.95
C MET A 153 -4.20 12.32 -2.40
N ALA A 154 -3.92 11.11 -2.92
CA ALA A 154 -3.52 10.91 -4.31
C ALA A 154 -4.73 10.68 -5.21
N ASP A 155 -4.62 11.16 -6.45
CA ASP A 155 -5.61 10.93 -7.51
C ASP A 155 -5.34 9.60 -8.24
N ILE A 156 -4.07 9.18 -8.28
CA ILE A 156 -3.61 8.00 -9.01
C ILE A 156 -2.70 7.17 -8.10
N TYR A 157 -3.02 5.88 -7.95
CA TYR A 157 -2.14 4.91 -7.31
C TYR A 157 -1.32 4.17 -8.37
N LEU A 158 -0.01 4.35 -8.34
CA LEU A 158 0.96 3.62 -9.14
C LEU A 158 1.69 2.63 -8.22
N GLY A 159 1.37 1.34 -8.37
CA GLY A 159 2.03 0.27 -7.64
C GLY A 159 2.56 -0.82 -8.58
N ASP A 160 3.11 -1.86 -7.96
CA ASP A 160 3.55 -3.11 -8.58
C ASP A 160 2.87 -4.31 -7.88
N MET A 161 3.53 -5.47 -7.76
CA MET A 161 2.82 -6.77 -7.65
C MET A 161 3.40 -7.76 -6.64
#